data_AF-A0A8T8WI40-F1
#
_entry.id   AF-A0A8T8WI40-F1
#
_cell.length_a   1.000
_cell.length_b   1.000
_cell.length_c   1.000
_cell.angle_alpha   90.00
_cell.angle_beta   90.00
_cell.angle_gamma   90.00
#
_symmetry.space_group_name_H-M   'P 1'
#
loop_
_entity.id
_entity.type
_entity.pdbx_description
1 polymer ?
#
loop_
_entity_poly.entity_id
_entity_poly.type
_entity_poly.pdbx_seq_one_letter_code
_entity_poly.pdbx_strand_id
1 'polypeptide(L)'
;MLELDLAISTFLEEWDEFSTEQNSRYSIDSTQIEEDQIPELIEDVETLSESFNPGSFEIDVDAGEDRYDVDWDPNLGVIQSDPISGDGYDISDLYDDDEATENAIRSLSNDRLRSVSDLIDTLEVLIPREDIELSVDFGIEKQGIVRELEEEYNFEDLSLQFYFSFDFFERRISNVSFENFREKYLDDGDRLAFVIHEFDSMMSSDDFAVTGSGSVDQLSEWVTSRRSTWEDIVTSVATQSLIENVSSVYLPPSFFKFGSDPATSEEERVVALFESHAILFSILSITSSAQQDDGMWELQISGKQLIQGRIQASSDEILVRDADQSETTFQIEDLDIEDFHSLFEWTYIKGNEPETRLPIVRNVTTLFAQDLSNVIGNMSEIHGSIKSNYKYYVEQTTDDFFEFRQELIDSAFETNSRFSDLRSQLINSLSRDIFRTIAFILVIGATVYYRLPESVDSNTVFTILLSLIFIYGLVVLRRIRGIHHQLDMLVEDRSSAVNFYGKFFNENEKEEYQLKADVDDIRFQWFFDCIEWTRGKFEFEYTIAYDLFVYYLLVGVILVGTVLGLVDIHVGDLAGWFPP
;
A
#
# COMPACT_ATOMS: atom_id res chain seq x y z
N MET A 1 14.76 10.93 -35.96
CA MET A 1 14.73 9.82 -34.98
C MET A 1 15.58 8.59 -35.30
N LEU A 2 15.31 7.78 -36.36
CA LEU A 2 16.21 6.65 -36.72
C LEU A 2 17.66 7.10 -36.94
N GLU A 3 17.86 8.34 -37.40
CA GLU A 3 19.20 8.91 -37.60
C GLU A 3 19.87 9.28 -36.27
N LEU A 4 19.18 9.95 -35.34
CA LEU A 4 19.71 10.29 -34.01
C LEU A 4 20.03 9.04 -33.17
N ASP A 5 19.09 8.10 -33.09
CA ASP A 5 19.27 6.86 -32.32
C ASP A 5 20.37 5.97 -32.91
N LEU A 6 20.45 5.89 -34.24
CA LEU A 6 21.53 5.18 -34.93
C LEU A 6 22.88 5.88 -34.72
N ALA A 7 22.93 7.21 -34.77
CA ALA A 7 24.18 7.96 -34.57
C ALA A 7 24.71 7.76 -33.14
N ILE A 8 23.84 7.85 -32.14
CA ILE A 8 24.18 7.54 -30.74
C ILE A 8 24.62 6.08 -30.61
N SER A 9 23.87 5.13 -31.16
CA SER A 9 24.19 3.70 -31.08
C SER A 9 25.56 3.38 -31.72
N THR A 10 25.84 3.97 -32.89
CA THR A 10 27.09 3.76 -33.62
C THR A 10 28.27 4.28 -32.81
N PHE A 11 28.14 5.47 -32.23
CA PHE A 11 29.16 6.05 -31.38
C PHE A 11 29.40 5.21 -30.11
N LEU A 12 28.34 4.75 -29.46
CA LEU A 12 28.46 3.93 -28.25
C LEU A 12 29.04 2.54 -28.54
N GLU A 13 28.77 1.94 -29.70
CA GLU A 13 29.34 0.63 -30.06
C GLU A 13 30.88 0.63 -30.05
N GLU A 14 31.48 1.80 -30.27
CA GLU A 14 32.93 2.01 -30.31
C GLU A 14 33.51 2.58 -29.00
N TRP A 15 32.82 3.54 -28.38
CA TRP A 15 33.38 4.33 -27.28
C TRP A 15 32.77 4.06 -25.88
N ASP A 16 31.76 3.20 -25.77
CA ASP A 16 31.06 2.92 -24.50
C ASP A 16 31.99 2.37 -23.41
N GLU A 17 32.95 1.49 -23.78
CA GLU A 17 33.88 0.90 -22.81
C GLU A 17 34.80 1.92 -22.13
N PHE A 18 35.02 3.08 -22.76
CA PHE A 18 35.90 4.15 -22.29
C PHE A 18 35.15 5.29 -21.61
N SER A 19 33.84 5.18 -21.45
CA SER A 19 33.01 6.31 -21.07
C SER A 19 32.23 6.07 -19.79
N THR A 20 31.73 7.16 -19.22
CA THR A 20 30.98 7.15 -17.98
C THR A 20 29.87 8.18 -18.08
N GLU A 21 28.64 7.72 -17.87
CA GLU A 21 27.50 8.61 -17.80
C GLU A 21 27.57 9.49 -16.55
N GLN A 22 27.38 10.80 -16.75
CA GLN A 22 27.28 11.82 -15.73
C GLN A 22 25.93 12.53 -15.80
N ASN A 23 25.68 13.49 -14.90
CA ASN A 23 24.38 14.15 -14.82
C ASN A 23 24.03 14.94 -16.10
N SER A 24 24.99 15.69 -16.65
CA SER A 24 24.78 16.56 -17.82
C SER A 24 25.38 16.03 -19.11
N ARG A 25 26.36 15.12 -19.04
CA ARG A 25 27.10 14.61 -20.19
C ARG A 25 27.40 13.13 -20.09
N TYR A 26 27.65 12.49 -21.22
CA TYR A 26 28.26 11.17 -21.34
C TYR A 26 29.74 11.35 -21.62
N SER A 27 30.59 11.24 -20.59
CA SER A 27 32.00 11.66 -20.66
C SER A 27 32.89 10.50 -21.04
N ILE A 28 33.80 10.73 -21.99
CA ILE A 28 34.91 9.81 -22.25
C ILE A 28 35.98 10.01 -21.17
N ASP A 29 36.56 8.91 -20.68
CA ASP A 29 37.71 8.93 -19.77
C ASP A 29 38.99 9.08 -20.60
N SER A 30 39.52 10.29 -20.60
CA SER A 30 40.75 10.67 -21.30
C SER A 30 41.95 9.78 -20.98
N THR A 31 41.97 9.15 -19.80
CA THR A 31 43.06 8.28 -19.36
C THR A 31 43.03 6.89 -19.98
N GLN A 32 41.92 6.53 -20.62
CA GLN A 32 41.72 5.22 -21.25
C GLN A 32 41.84 5.26 -22.77
N ILE A 33 41.85 6.45 -23.36
CA ILE A 33 42.03 6.66 -24.80
C ILE A 33 43.52 6.71 -25.11
N GLU A 34 43.99 5.83 -25.98
CA GLU A 34 45.36 5.88 -26.49
C GLU A 34 45.49 7.05 -27.50
N GLU A 35 46.64 7.71 -27.55
CA GLU A 35 46.83 8.92 -28.39
C GLU A 35 46.58 8.66 -29.88
N ASP A 36 46.84 7.43 -30.36
CA ASP A 36 46.59 7.00 -31.74
C ASP A 36 45.11 6.79 -32.07
N GLN A 37 44.24 6.73 -31.07
CA GLN A 37 42.78 6.65 -31.22
C GLN A 37 42.10 8.03 -31.30
N ILE A 38 42.80 9.10 -30.92
CA ILE A 38 42.24 10.47 -30.93
C ILE A 38 41.73 10.89 -32.32
N PRO A 39 42.44 10.63 -33.44
CA PRO A 39 41.93 10.96 -34.77
C PRO A 39 40.62 10.25 -35.12
N GLU A 40 40.49 8.96 -34.78
CA GLU A 40 39.28 8.17 -35.01
C GLU A 40 38.10 8.73 -34.21
N LEU A 41 38.35 9.08 -32.94
CA LEU A 41 37.34 9.73 -32.10
C LEU A 41 36.86 11.06 -32.69
N ILE A 42 37.75 11.87 -33.26
CA ILE A 42 37.38 13.14 -33.90
C ILE A 42 36.48 12.90 -35.12
N GLU A 43 36.78 11.91 -35.96
CA GLU A 43 35.94 11.55 -37.12
C GLU A 43 34.55 11.08 -36.70
N ASP A 44 34.45 10.29 -35.62
CA ASP A 44 33.18 9.81 -35.09
C ASP A 44 32.35 10.95 -34.47
N VAL A 45 33.01 11.89 -33.77
CA VAL A 45 32.33 13.08 -33.24
C VAL A 45 31.86 14.01 -34.37
N GLU A 46 32.63 14.14 -35.45
CA GLU A 46 32.20 14.91 -36.63
C GLU A 46 30.94 14.29 -37.23
N THR A 47 30.91 12.96 -37.36
CA THR A 47 29.73 12.20 -37.83
C THR A 47 28.54 12.36 -36.89
N LEU A 48 28.75 12.29 -35.58
CA LEU A 48 27.72 12.49 -34.56
C LEU A 48 27.10 13.90 -34.65
N SER A 49 27.95 14.90 -34.91
CA SER A 49 27.54 16.31 -35.02
C SER A 49 26.63 16.62 -36.21
N GLU A 50 26.58 15.74 -37.21
CA GLU A 50 25.62 15.86 -38.31
C GLU A 50 24.17 15.63 -37.84
N SER A 51 23.97 14.93 -36.71
CA SER A 51 22.65 14.54 -36.19
C SER A 51 22.14 15.44 -35.07
N PHE A 52 23.01 15.96 -34.20
CA PHE A 52 22.67 16.89 -33.13
C PHE A 52 23.93 17.62 -32.66
N ASN A 53 23.81 18.57 -31.73
CA ASN A 53 24.98 19.21 -31.13
C ASN A 53 25.53 18.38 -29.96
N PRO A 54 26.69 17.70 -30.09
CA PRO A 54 27.24 16.87 -29.01
C PRO A 54 27.90 17.66 -27.89
N GLY A 55 28.19 18.95 -28.06
CA GLY A 55 28.99 19.74 -27.11
C GLY A 55 30.39 20.06 -27.67
N SER A 56 31.25 20.66 -26.84
CA SER A 56 32.64 20.96 -27.20
C SER A 56 33.56 19.75 -27.09
N PHE A 57 34.65 19.79 -27.85
CA PHE A 57 35.72 18.79 -27.85
C PHE A 57 37.05 19.50 -27.56
N GLU A 58 37.67 19.20 -26.43
CA GLU A 58 38.89 19.87 -25.97
C GLU A 58 40.10 18.92 -26.10
N ILE A 59 41.22 19.44 -26.58
CA ILE A 59 42.50 18.71 -26.70
C ILE A 59 43.61 19.53 -26.04
N ASP A 60 44.21 18.98 -25.00
CA ASP A 60 45.39 19.54 -24.35
C ASP A 60 46.64 18.90 -24.97
N VAL A 61 47.48 19.74 -25.58
CA VAL A 61 48.75 19.36 -26.19
C VAL A 61 49.88 19.86 -25.29
N ASP A 62 50.54 18.96 -24.57
CA ASP A 62 51.67 19.28 -23.69
C ASP A 62 52.99 18.83 -24.33
N ALA A 63 53.71 19.78 -24.95
CA ALA A 63 55.05 19.59 -25.50
C ALA A 63 56.14 20.12 -24.55
N GLY A 64 55.89 20.09 -23.24
CA GLY A 64 56.83 20.46 -22.18
C GLY A 64 56.94 21.97 -21.95
N GLU A 65 57.63 22.70 -22.83
CA GLU A 65 57.69 24.17 -22.73
C GLU A 65 56.49 24.84 -23.43
N ASP A 66 56.00 24.24 -24.52
CA ASP A 66 54.82 24.67 -25.25
C ASP A 66 53.60 23.86 -24.84
N ARG A 67 52.54 24.55 -24.41
CA ARG A 67 51.27 23.90 -24.08
C ARG A 67 50.12 24.64 -24.72
N TYR A 68 49.26 23.90 -25.41
CA TYR A 68 48.12 24.45 -26.14
C TYR A 68 46.83 23.77 -25.71
N ASP A 69 45.79 24.57 -25.57
CA ASP A 69 44.41 24.10 -25.49
C ASP A 69 43.79 24.25 -26.87
N VAL A 70 43.19 23.18 -27.40
CA VAL A 70 42.48 23.20 -28.68
C VAL A 70 41.02 22.90 -28.41
N ASP A 71 40.17 23.92 -28.53
CA ASP A 71 38.73 23.79 -28.41
C ASP A 71 38.11 23.69 -29.81
N TRP A 72 37.41 22.59 -30.06
CA TRP A 72 36.65 22.36 -31.26
C TRP A 72 35.16 22.31 -30.93
N ASP A 73 34.39 23.19 -31.59
CA ASP A 73 32.92 23.13 -31.65
C ASP A 73 32.52 22.31 -32.89
N PRO A 74 32.09 21.04 -32.73
CA PRO A 74 31.73 20.16 -33.85
C PRO A 74 30.55 20.68 -34.66
N ASN A 75 29.61 21.36 -34.00
CA ASN A 75 28.41 21.86 -34.64
C ASN A 75 28.67 23.13 -35.49
N LEU A 76 29.63 23.97 -35.09
CA LEU A 76 30.04 25.13 -35.89
C LEU A 76 31.21 24.84 -36.85
N GLY A 77 31.91 23.71 -36.65
CA GLY A 77 33.17 23.41 -37.33
C GLY A 77 34.26 24.44 -37.03
N VAL A 78 34.19 25.09 -35.87
CA VAL A 78 35.13 26.12 -35.45
C VAL A 78 36.14 25.49 -34.52
N ILE A 79 37.42 25.65 -34.85
CA ILE A 79 38.56 25.20 -34.05
C ILE A 79 39.29 26.44 -33.57
N GLN A 80 39.56 26.51 -32.27
CA GLN A 80 40.34 27.58 -31.65
C GLN A 80 41.49 26.95 -30.89
N SER A 81 42.70 27.48 -31.09
CA SER A 81 43.86 27.06 -30.31
C SER A 81 44.40 28.22 -29.48
N ASP A 82 44.39 28.03 -28.16
CA ASP A 82 44.89 28.99 -27.19
C ASP A 82 46.20 28.50 -26.54
N PRO A 83 47.28 29.30 -26.57
CA PRO A 83 48.51 28.94 -25.87
C PRO A 83 48.34 29.11 -24.36
N ILE A 84 48.55 28.03 -23.60
CA ILE A 84 48.60 28.02 -22.13
C ILE A 84 50.00 28.42 -21.63
N SER A 85 51.05 27.92 -22.29
CA SER A 85 52.45 28.30 -22.07
C SER A 85 53.23 28.23 -23.39
N GLY A 86 54.29 29.04 -23.53
CA GLY A 86 54.99 29.20 -24.82
C GLY A 86 55.51 30.61 -25.11
N ASP A 87 55.04 31.60 -24.36
CA ASP A 87 55.28 33.02 -24.68
C ASP A 87 56.73 33.45 -24.36
N GLY A 88 57.65 33.30 -25.31
CA GLY A 88 58.96 33.98 -25.22
C GLY A 88 60.11 33.53 -26.12
N TYR A 89 59.99 32.42 -26.83
CA TYR A 89 61.06 31.84 -27.66
C TYR A 89 60.58 31.56 -29.09
N ASP A 90 61.52 31.37 -30.02
CA ASP A 90 61.20 31.03 -31.40
C ASP A 90 60.97 29.52 -31.48
N ILE A 91 59.77 29.07 -31.89
CA ILE A 91 59.41 27.66 -32.08
C ILE A 91 60.47 26.95 -32.96
N SER A 92 61.06 27.69 -33.91
CA SER A 92 62.12 27.18 -34.78
C SER A 92 63.40 26.75 -34.04
N ASP A 93 63.65 27.27 -32.84
CA ASP A 93 64.84 26.93 -32.04
C ASP A 93 64.66 25.62 -31.25
N LEU A 94 63.42 25.18 -31.04
CA LEU A 94 63.08 23.96 -30.27
C LEU A 94 62.92 22.72 -31.16
N TYR A 95 62.42 22.92 -32.39
CA TYR A 95 62.10 21.84 -33.33
C TYR A 95 62.89 21.95 -34.64
N ASP A 96 64.10 22.51 -34.63
CA ASP A 96 64.93 22.78 -35.82
C ASP A 96 65.27 21.51 -36.64
N ASP A 97 65.27 20.36 -35.98
CA ASP A 97 65.54 19.05 -36.57
C ASP A 97 64.29 18.36 -37.15
N ASP A 98 63.07 18.89 -36.95
CA ASP A 98 61.80 18.31 -37.41
C ASP A 98 60.82 19.37 -37.97
N GLU A 99 60.94 19.63 -39.27
CA GLU A 99 60.09 20.58 -40.01
C GLU A 99 58.59 20.22 -39.94
N ALA A 100 58.22 18.95 -39.79
CA ALA A 100 56.82 18.55 -39.71
C ALA A 100 56.22 18.97 -38.36
N THR A 101 56.91 18.63 -37.26
CA THR A 101 56.52 19.02 -35.90
C THR A 101 56.51 20.54 -35.72
N GLU A 102 57.54 21.25 -36.22
CA GLU A 102 57.59 22.72 -36.18
C GLU A 102 56.36 23.35 -36.86
N ASN A 103 55.93 22.80 -38.00
CA ASN A 103 54.75 23.27 -38.71
C ASN A 103 53.44 22.95 -37.96
N ALA A 104 53.32 21.77 -37.35
CA ALA A 104 52.17 21.39 -36.53
C ALA A 104 52.00 22.33 -35.33
N ILE A 105 53.06 22.56 -34.54
CA ILE A 105 53.06 23.48 -33.39
C ILE A 105 52.78 24.93 -33.83
N ARG A 106 53.30 25.36 -34.99
CA ARG A 106 52.97 26.68 -35.55
C ARG A 106 51.52 26.80 -35.99
N SER A 107 50.88 25.71 -36.43
CA SER A 107 49.47 25.72 -36.80
C SER A 107 48.59 25.93 -35.57
N LEU A 108 48.93 25.28 -34.46
CA LEU A 108 48.32 25.51 -33.14
C LEU A 108 48.55 26.96 -32.68
N SER A 109 49.81 27.38 -32.55
CA SER A 109 50.20 28.71 -32.04
C SER A 109 49.62 29.91 -32.80
N ASN A 110 49.37 29.78 -34.10
CA ASN A 110 48.85 30.87 -34.93
C ASN A 110 47.35 30.74 -35.23
N ASP A 111 46.65 29.82 -34.57
CA ASP A 111 45.22 29.57 -34.77
C ASP A 111 44.89 29.34 -36.26
N ARG A 112 45.66 28.44 -36.89
CA ARG A 112 45.59 28.16 -38.33
C ARG A 112 44.82 26.90 -38.68
N LEU A 113 44.33 26.16 -37.68
CA LEU A 113 43.47 25.00 -37.88
C LEU A 113 42.10 25.47 -38.40
N ARG A 114 41.71 25.07 -39.61
CA ARG A 114 40.48 25.55 -40.27
C ARG A 114 39.46 24.47 -40.56
N SER A 115 39.83 23.21 -40.38
CA SER A 115 38.95 22.06 -40.58
C SER A 115 39.39 20.90 -39.70
N VAL A 116 38.48 19.94 -39.52
CA VAL A 116 38.75 18.67 -38.84
C VAL A 116 39.95 17.94 -39.47
N SER A 117 40.06 17.95 -40.81
CA SER A 117 41.22 17.38 -41.51
C SER A 117 42.54 18.07 -41.12
N ASP A 118 42.56 19.39 -40.94
CA ASP A 118 43.78 20.12 -40.54
C ASP A 118 44.18 19.75 -39.11
N LEU A 119 43.18 19.51 -38.24
CA LEU A 119 43.39 19.06 -36.86
C LEU A 119 43.95 17.64 -36.83
N ILE A 120 43.32 16.69 -37.54
CA ILE A 120 43.79 15.31 -37.64
C ILE A 120 45.22 15.26 -38.22
N ASP A 121 45.48 15.95 -39.34
CA ASP A 121 46.81 16.01 -39.95
C ASP A 121 47.87 16.57 -38.97
N THR A 122 47.47 17.51 -38.10
CA THR A 122 48.35 18.08 -37.07
C THR A 122 48.62 17.06 -35.96
N LEU A 123 47.59 16.37 -35.47
CA LEU A 123 47.71 15.37 -34.40
C LEU A 123 48.52 14.14 -34.87
N GLU A 124 48.31 13.66 -36.10
CA GLU A 124 49.07 12.53 -36.67
C GLU A 124 50.59 12.78 -36.71
N VAL A 125 51.02 14.04 -36.78
CA VAL A 125 52.44 14.42 -36.70
C VAL A 125 52.95 14.44 -35.26
N LEU A 126 52.09 14.79 -34.30
CA LEU A 126 52.45 14.95 -32.89
C LEU A 126 52.43 13.62 -32.12
N ILE A 127 51.44 12.75 -32.36
CA ILE A 127 51.24 11.45 -31.68
C ILE A 127 52.50 10.56 -31.66
N PRO A 128 53.31 10.45 -32.74
CA PRO A 128 54.49 9.58 -32.72
C PRO A 128 55.64 10.07 -31.81
N ARG A 129 55.54 11.26 -31.23
CA ARG A 129 56.63 11.91 -30.48
C ARG A 129 56.53 11.62 -28.97
N GLU A 130 57.51 10.91 -28.43
CA GLU A 130 57.55 10.55 -26.98
C GLU A 130 57.67 11.75 -26.01
N ASP A 131 58.00 12.94 -26.52
CA ASP A 131 58.16 14.18 -25.75
C ASP A 131 56.95 15.12 -25.83
N ILE A 132 55.87 14.69 -26.49
CA ILE A 132 54.58 15.39 -26.53
C ILE A 132 53.53 14.46 -25.94
N GLU A 133 52.76 14.96 -24.97
CA GLU A 133 51.64 14.25 -24.36
C GLU A 133 50.34 14.90 -24.85
N LEU A 134 49.41 14.07 -25.31
CA LEU A 134 48.09 14.50 -25.79
C LEU A 134 47.02 13.97 -24.84
N SER A 135 46.09 14.84 -24.45
CA SER A 135 44.89 14.41 -23.73
C SER A 135 43.64 15.08 -24.28
N VAL A 136 42.52 14.37 -24.23
CA VAL A 136 41.24 14.82 -24.79
C VAL A 136 40.20 14.88 -23.68
N ASP A 137 39.42 15.95 -23.58
CA ASP A 137 38.15 15.95 -22.83
C ASP A 137 37.00 16.09 -23.82
N PHE A 138 36.18 15.05 -23.88
CA PHE A 138 34.95 15.05 -24.66
C PHE A 138 33.84 14.36 -23.89
N GLY A 139 32.63 14.90 -24.02
CA GLY A 139 31.45 14.17 -23.61
C GLY A 139 30.19 14.69 -24.27
N ILE A 140 29.30 13.75 -24.61
CA ILE A 140 28.04 14.07 -25.27
C ILE A 140 27.12 14.79 -24.29
N GLU A 141 26.82 16.06 -24.54
CA GLU A 141 25.89 16.85 -23.76
C GLU A 141 24.45 16.36 -23.96
N LYS A 142 23.82 15.90 -22.87
CA LYS A 142 22.42 15.42 -22.89
C LYS A 142 21.44 16.50 -23.32
N GLN A 143 21.75 17.76 -23.01
CA GLN A 143 20.93 18.90 -23.42
C GLN A 143 20.88 19.07 -24.94
N GLY A 144 21.96 18.73 -25.65
CA GLY A 144 21.99 18.74 -27.11
C GLY A 144 20.98 17.76 -27.71
N ILE A 145 20.92 16.55 -27.15
CA ILE A 145 19.97 15.50 -27.54
C ILE A 145 18.53 15.93 -27.23
N VAL A 146 18.28 16.42 -26.01
CA VAL A 146 16.95 16.89 -25.59
C VAL A 146 16.44 18.00 -26.52
N ARG A 147 17.29 18.97 -26.87
CA ARG A 147 16.93 20.05 -27.78
C ARG A 147 16.55 19.53 -29.17
N GLU A 148 17.32 18.58 -29.71
CA GLU A 148 17.01 17.97 -31.01
C GLU A 148 15.65 17.26 -30.98
N LEU A 149 15.35 16.51 -29.91
CA LEU A 149 14.05 15.86 -29.73
C LEU A 149 12.90 16.88 -29.60
N GLU A 150 13.09 17.96 -28.86
CA GLU A 150 12.10 19.04 -28.73
C GLU A 150 11.84 19.74 -30.07
N GLU A 151 12.88 19.98 -30.88
CA GLU A 151 12.78 20.58 -32.20
C GLU A 151 12.11 19.65 -33.22
N GLU A 152 12.45 18.36 -33.24
CA GLU A 152 11.90 17.37 -34.18
C GLU A 152 10.38 17.15 -33.96
N TYR A 153 9.95 17.07 -32.70
CA TYR A 153 8.56 16.72 -32.35
C TYR A 153 7.69 17.90 -31.92
N ASN A 154 8.28 19.09 -31.75
CA ASN A 154 7.61 20.30 -31.27
C ASN A 154 6.83 20.05 -29.96
N PHE A 155 7.53 19.50 -28.97
CA PHE A 155 6.97 19.26 -27.64
C PHE A 155 6.75 20.60 -26.90
N GLU A 156 5.51 21.09 -26.91
CA GLU A 156 5.10 22.22 -26.07
C GLU A 156 4.65 21.69 -24.68
N ASP A 157 5.08 22.35 -23.60
CA ASP A 157 4.71 22.04 -22.20
C ASP A 157 5.15 20.66 -21.65
N LEU A 158 6.23 20.08 -22.19
CA LEU A 158 6.85 18.83 -21.74
C LEU A 158 8.23 19.10 -21.11
N SER A 159 8.46 18.58 -19.91
CA SER A 159 9.81 18.48 -19.34
C SER A 159 10.44 17.17 -19.81
N LEU A 160 11.48 17.24 -20.64
CA LEU A 160 12.15 16.07 -21.21
C LEU A 160 13.53 15.86 -20.56
N GLN A 161 13.87 14.61 -20.22
CA GLN A 161 15.13 14.24 -19.59
C GLN A 161 15.69 13.00 -20.28
N PHE A 162 16.98 13.05 -20.67
CA PHE A 162 17.63 11.98 -21.43
C PHE A 162 18.67 11.22 -20.59
N TYR A 163 18.70 9.91 -20.75
CA TYR A 163 19.65 8.99 -20.13
C TYR A 163 20.18 7.99 -21.16
N PHE A 164 21.46 7.64 -21.05
CA PHE A 164 22.05 6.61 -21.89
C PHE A 164 21.76 5.23 -21.29
N SER A 165 22.13 5.03 -20.03
CA SER A 165 21.98 3.75 -19.34
C SER A 165 20.77 3.69 -18.40
N PHE A 166 20.11 2.53 -18.40
CA PHE A 166 19.02 2.25 -17.45
C PHE A 166 19.51 2.21 -16.00
N ASP A 167 20.68 1.62 -15.74
CA ASP A 167 21.23 1.52 -14.39
C ASP A 167 21.64 2.90 -13.84
N PHE A 168 22.12 3.80 -14.71
CA PHE A 168 22.38 5.18 -14.31
C PHE A 168 21.07 5.90 -13.96
N PHE A 169 20.02 5.75 -14.80
CA PHE A 169 18.68 6.28 -14.53
C PHE A 169 18.13 5.78 -13.19
N GLU A 170 18.13 4.47 -12.96
CA GLU A 170 17.62 3.84 -11.74
C GLU A 170 18.34 4.39 -10.50
N ARG A 171 19.68 4.38 -10.52
CA ARG A 171 20.49 4.96 -9.44
C ARG A 171 20.18 6.45 -9.25
N ARG A 172 19.92 7.18 -10.34
CA ARG A 172 19.68 8.61 -10.27
C ARG A 172 18.34 8.90 -9.58
N ILE A 173 17.28 8.22 -9.99
CA ILE A 173 15.93 8.35 -9.43
C ILE A 173 15.92 7.96 -7.95
N SER A 174 16.54 6.82 -7.59
CA SER A 174 16.61 6.35 -6.20
C SER A 174 17.38 7.28 -5.25
N ASN A 175 18.29 8.10 -5.79
CA ASN A 175 19.06 9.08 -4.99
C ASN A 175 18.38 10.45 -4.89
N VAL A 176 17.23 10.65 -5.53
CA VAL A 176 16.47 11.90 -5.40
C VAL A 176 15.55 11.76 -4.19
N SER A 177 15.63 12.71 -3.26
CA SER A 177 14.65 12.75 -2.19
C SER A 177 13.28 13.13 -2.75
N PHE A 178 12.23 12.52 -2.22
CA PHE A 178 10.84 12.71 -2.64
C PHE A 178 10.43 14.17 -2.72
N GLU A 179 10.95 15.00 -1.81
CA GLU A 179 10.60 16.42 -1.74
C GLU A 179 11.21 17.26 -2.85
N ASN A 180 12.37 16.82 -3.34
CA ASN A 180 13.08 17.48 -4.42
C ASN A 180 12.72 16.92 -5.79
N PHE A 181 11.93 15.83 -5.86
CA PHE A 181 11.58 15.19 -7.13
C PHE A 181 10.92 16.18 -8.10
N ARG A 182 9.91 16.91 -7.63
CA ARG A 182 9.19 17.88 -8.45
C ARG A 182 10.09 19.04 -8.87
N GLU A 183 10.77 19.70 -7.94
CA GLU A 183 11.68 20.82 -8.24
C GLU A 183 12.78 20.42 -9.24
N LYS A 184 13.24 19.18 -9.20
CA LYS A 184 14.37 18.73 -9.99
C LYS A 184 14.03 18.30 -11.41
N TYR A 185 12.82 17.78 -11.62
CA TYR A 185 12.41 17.19 -12.89
C TYR A 185 11.26 17.93 -13.57
N LEU A 186 10.53 18.77 -12.84
CA LEU A 186 9.35 19.47 -13.31
C LEU A 186 9.53 20.99 -13.12
N ASP A 187 10.11 21.65 -14.13
CA ASP A 187 10.37 23.11 -14.12
C ASP A 187 9.11 23.90 -14.52
N ASP A 188 8.83 23.94 -15.83
CA ASP A 188 7.80 24.82 -16.43
C ASP A 188 6.67 24.04 -17.17
N GLY A 189 6.80 22.72 -17.32
CA GLY A 189 5.82 21.89 -18.00
C GLY A 189 5.00 21.02 -17.04
N ASP A 190 3.70 20.86 -17.28
CA ASP A 190 2.86 20.01 -16.41
C ASP A 190 2.99 18.50 -16.74
N ARG A 191 3.85 18.15 -17.71
CA ARG A 191 4.18 16.77 -18.09
C ARG A 191 5.68 16.51 -17.99
N LEU A 192 6.03 15.27 -17.66
CA LEU A 192 7.41 14.82 -17.53
C LEU A 192 7.61 13.53 -18.34
N ALA A 193 8.64 13.50 -19.18
CA ALA A 193 9.08 12.30 -19.88
C ALA A 193 10.57 12.03 -19.64
N PHE A 194 10.88 10.79 -19.28
CA PHE A 194 12.23 10.25 -19.27
C PHE A 194 12.45 9.44 -20.54
N VAL A 195 13.49 9.79 -21.32
CA VAL A 195 13.94 9.02 -22.48
C VAL A 195 15.23 8.30 -22.10
N ILE A 196 15.24 6.97 -22.22
CA ILE A 196 16.38 6.13 -21.86
C ILE A 196 16.78 5.37 -23.12
N HIS A 197 18.04 5.50 -23.56
CA HIS A 197 18.50 4.86 -24.79
C HIS A 197 18.47 3.32 -24.70
N GLU A 198 18.95 2.74 -23.59
CA GLU A 198 18.94 1.28 -23.34
C GLU A 198 17.54 0.67 -23.10
N PHE A 199 16.49 1.48 -23.01
CA PHE A 199 15.14 0.99 -22.72
C PHE A 199 14.36 0.80 -24.03
N ASP A 200 13.74 -0.37 -24.25
CA ASP A 200 13.09 -0.67 -25.53
C ASP A 200 11.57 -0.38 -25.55
N SER A 201 11.00 0.00 -24.41
CA SER A 201 9.54 0.05 -24.22
C SER A 201 9.04 1.45 -23.87
N MET A 202 7.73 1.61 -23.68
CA MET A 202 7.14 2.86 -23.20
C MET A 202 6.11 2.57 -22.11
N MET A 203 6.29 3.21 -20.97
CA MET A 203 5.33 3.26 -19.88
C MET A 203 4.86 4.69 -19.70
N SER A 204 3.53 4.91 -19.72
CA SER A 204 2.96 6.25 -19.54
C SER A 204 1.72 6.25 -18.66
N SER A 205 1.57 7.30 -17.86
CA SER A 205 0.33 7.76 -17.25
C SER A 205 -0.26 8.92 -18.08
N ASP A 206 -1.21 9.69 -17.54
CA ASP A 206 -1.74 10.88 -18.22
C ASP A 206 -0.70 12.02 -18.31
N ASP A 207 0.27 12.11 -17.40
CA ASP A 207 1.24 13.23 -17.33
C ASP A 207 2.69 12.84 -17.01
N PHE A 208 2.96 11.55 -16.81
CA PHE A 208 4.28 10.99 -16.58
C PHE A 208 4.59 9.89 -17.59
N ALA A 209 5.78 9.89 -18.18
CA ALA A 209 6.20 8.83 -19.10
C ALA A 209 7.68 8.44 -18.91
N VAL A 210 7.96 7.17 -19.12
CA VAL A 210 9.31 6.61 -19.28
C VAL A 210 9.31 5.86 -20.60
N THR A 211 10.21 6.21 -21.51
CA THR A 211 10.22 5.66 -22.86
C THR A 211 11.64 5.39 -23.36
N GLY A 212 11.74 4.44 -24.27
CA GLY A 212 12.92 4.17 -25.06
C GLY A 212 13.14 5.20 -26.16
N SER A 213 14.40 5.37 -26.59
CA SER A 213 14.72 6.17 -27.78
C SER A 213 13.94 5.69 -29.02
N GLY A 214 13.84 4.38 -29.22
CA GLY A 214 13.07 3.76 -30.31
C GLY A 214 11.54 3.94 -30.22
N SER A 215 11.03 4.38 -29.06
CA SER A 215 9.60 4.61 -28.81
C SER A 215 9.24 6.10 -28.63
N VAL A 216 10.18 7.02 -28.86
CA VAL A 216 9.95 8.48 -28.70
C VAL A 216 8.81 9.01 -29.59
N ASP A 217 8.59 8.45 -30.78
CA ASP A 217 7.46 8.82 -31.64
C ASP A 217 6.11 8.76 -30.89
N GLN A 218 5.95 7.79 -29.99
CA GLN A 218 4.74 7.59 -29.21
C GLN A 218 4.53 8.72 -28.19
N LEU A 219 5.59 9.41 -27.75
CA LEU A 219 5.46 10.61 -26.91
C LEU A 219 4.68 11.71 -27.62
N SER A 220 4.83 11.87 -28.94
CA SER A 220 4.08 12.90 -29.67
C SER A 220 2.57 12.66 -29.63
N GLU A 221 2.13 11.41 -29.78
CA GLU A 221 0.73 11.03 -29.63
C GLU A 221 0.27 11.23 -28.18
N TRP A 222 1.08 10.81 -27.22
CA TRP A 222 0.81 10.96 -25.79
C TRP A 222 0.70 12.44 -25.35
N VAL A 223 1.56 13.32 -25.84
CA VAL A 223 1.54 14.77 -25.55
C VAL A 223 0.24 15.42 -26.05
N THR A 224 -0.34 14.91 -27.13
CA THR A 224 -1.65 15.39 -27.62
C THR A 224 -2.86 14.74 -26.94
N SER A 225 -2.63 13.70 -26.13
CA SER A 225 -3.67 12.97 -25.43
C SER A 225 -4.28 13.77 -24.26
N ARG A 226 -5.28 13.18 -23.60
CA ARG A 226 -5.98 13.82 -22.49
C ARG A 226 -5.02 14.09 -21.33
N ARG A 227 -4.87 15.37 -20.96
CA ARG A 227 -4.14 15.81 -19.77
C ARG A 227 -4.94 15.49 -18.50
N SER A 228 -4.27 15.04 -17.43
CA SER A 228 -4.93 15.00 -16.12
C SER A 228 -4.92 16.39 -15.49
N THR A 229 -5.89 16.67 -14.64
CA THR A 229 -5.95 17.91 -13.86
C THR A 229 -5.24 17.70 -12.52
N TRP A 230 -4.01 17.18 -12.55
CA TRP A 230 -3.29 16.85 -11.31
C TRP A 230 -3.03 18.10 -10.46
N GLU A 231 -2.82 19.27 -11.07
CA GLU A 231 -2.71 20.54 -10.33
C GLU A 231 -3.98 20.91 -9.56
N ASP A 232 -5.16 20.68 -10.16
CA ASP A 232 -6.45 20.86 -9.48
C ASP A 232 -6.57 19.88 -8.31
N ILE A 233 -6.06 18.65 -8.47
CA ILE A 233 -6.02 17.65 -7.41
C ILE A 233 -5.06 18.09 -6.29
N VAL A 234 -3.87 18.59 -6.59
CA VAL A 234 -2.92 19.14 -5.61
C VAL A 234 -3.57 20.29 -4.84
N THR A 235 -4.26 21.19 -5.55
CA THR A 235 -5.01 22.29 -4.93
C THR A 235 -6.10 21.74 -4.01
N SER A 236 -6.81 20.70 -4.44
CA SER A 236 -7.80 20.03 -3.59
C SER A 236 -7.18 19.44 -2.33
N VAL A 237 -6.06 18.72 -2.43
CA VAL A 237 -5.32 18.19 -1.27
C VAL A 237 -4.89 19.33 -0.35
N ALA A 238 -4.32 20.42 -0.90
CA ALA A 238 -3.89 21.60 -0.15
C ALA A 238 -5.04 22.28 0.62
N THR A 239 -6.27 22.24 0.10
CA THR A 239 -7.44 22.77 0.84
C THR A 239 -7.88 21.90 2.01
N GLN A 240 -7.61 20.59 1.94
CA GLN A 240 -8.14 19.62 2.91
C GLN A 240 -7.10 19.16 3.93
N SER A 241 -5.81 19.29 3.62
CA SER A 241 -4.67 18.80 4.39
C SER A 241 -3.60 19.89 4.48
N LEU A 242 -3.10 20.16 5.70
CA LEU A 242 -2.06 21.16 5.93
C LEU A 242 -0.67 20.54 5.73
N ILE A 243 -0.28 20.37 4.48
CA ILE A 243 1.04 19.83 4.10
C ILE A 243 1.99 21.01 3.84
N GLU A 244 3.14 21.01 4.48
CA GLU A 244 4.19 22.01 4.25
C GLU A 244 4.64 22.02 2.78
N ASN A 245 4.70 23.22 2.18
CA ASN A 245 5.14 23.42 0.79
C ASN A 245 4.42 22.52 -0.24
N VAL A 246 3.15 22.18 0.01
CA VAL A 246 2.35 21.28 -0.84
C VAL A 246 2.40 21.63 -2.33
N SER A 247 2.41 22.90 -2.69
CA SER A 247 2.41 23.34 -4.10
C SER A 247 3.75 23.15 -4.80
N SER A 248 4.86 22.98 -4.10
CA SER A 248 6.20 22.77 -4.70
C SER A 248 6.71 21.34 -4.52
N VAL A 249 6.21 20.60 -3.53
CA VAL A 249 6.70 19.27 -3.18
C VAL A 249 5.76 18.15 -3.64
N TYR A 250 4.45 18.34 -3.44
CA TYR A 250 3.50 17.24 -3.57
C TYR A 250 3.10 16.98 -5.03
N LEU A 251 3.15 15.70 -5.42
CA LEU A 251 2.54 15.17 -6.64
C LEU A 251 1.52 14.09 -6.26
N PRO A 252 0.33 14.05 -6.89
CA PRO A 252 -0.67 13.06 -6.52
C PRO A 252 -0.21 11.66 -6.92
N PRO A 253 -0.55 10.61 -6.15
CA PRO A 253 -0.23 9.22 -6.50
C PRO A 253 -0.66 8.82 -7.92
N SER A 254 -1.75 9.38 -8.43
CA SER A 254 -2.20 9.13 -9.81
C SER A 254 -1.22 9.60 -10.89
N PHE A 255 -0.32 10.54 -10.58
CA PHE A 255 0.74 10.98 -11.48
C PHE A 255 1.70 9.83 -11.83
N PHE A 256 2.04 9.01 -10.83
CA PHE A 256 2.97 7.88 -10.93
C PHE A 256 2.31 6.56 -11.34
N LYS A 257 0.99 6.55 -11.58
CA LYS A 257 0.26 5.33 -11.95
C LYS A 257 0.29 5.12 -13.46
N PHE A 258 1.05 4.13 -13.92
CA PHE A 258 1.11 3.77 -15.33
C PHE A 258 -0.21 3.15 -15.83
N GLY A 259 -0.56 3.41 -17.09
CA GLY A 259 -1.82 2.96 -17.69
C GLY A 259 -1.84 1.49 -18.13
N SER A 260 -0.68 0.86 -18.24
CA SER A 260 -0.51 -0.54 -18.66
C SER A 260 0.30 -1.31 -17.64
N ASP A 261 -0.06 -2.59 -17.43
CA ASP A 261 0.72 -3.51 -16.62
C ASP A 261 2.09 -3.78 -17.27
N PRO A 262 3.18 -3.89 -16.48
CA PRO A 262 4.49 -4.19 -17.01
C PRO A 262 4.52 -5.59 -17.63
N ALA A 263 5.14 -5.71 -18.80
CA ALA A 263 5.34 -6.93 -19.56
C ALA A 263 6.79 -7.42 -19.55
N THR A 264 7.76 -6.54 -19.24
CA THR A 264 9.19 -6.88 -19.14
C THR A 264 9.74 -6.63 -17.73
N SER A 265 10.88 -7.23 -17.39
CA SER A 265 11.55 -7.01 -16.10
C SER A 265 12.07 -5.59 -15.93
N GLU A 266 12.38 -4.89 -17.01
CA GLU A 266 12.78 -3.48 -16.97
C GLU A 266 11.57 -2.58 -16.67
N GLU A 267 10.43 -2.87 -17.28
CA GLU A 267 9.17 -2.19 -16.96
C GLU A 267 8.78 -2.42 -15.49
N GLU A 268 8.94 -3.62 -14.95
CA GLU A 268 8.74 -3.89 -13.52
C GLU A 268 9.67 -3.03 -12.63
N ARG A 269 10.95 -2.91 -12.99
CA ARG A 269 11.90 -2.02 -12.29
C ARG A 269 11.48 -0.55 -12.37
N VAL A 270 11.02 -0.09 -13.54
CA VAL A 270 10.50 1.27 -13.71
C VAL A 270 9.32 1.53 -12.78
N VAL A 271 8.35 0.61 -12.74
CA VAL A 271 7.19 0.74 -11.84
C VAL A 271 7.65 0.85 -10.39
N ALA A 272 8.51 -0.08 -9.94
CA ALA A 272 9.01 -0.13 -8.56
C ALA A 272 9.68 1.18 -8.11
N LEU A 273 10.43 1.87 -9.00
CA LEU A 273 11.08 3.14 -8.67
C LEU A 273 10.12 4.24 -8.20
N PHE A 274 8.87 4.21 -8.68
CA PHE A 274 7.89 5.25 -8.40
C PHE A 274 6.79 4.83 -7.40
N GLU A 275 6.72 3.55 -7.02
CA GLU A 275 5.76 3.05 -6.02
C GLU A 275 5.95 3.70 -4.65
N SER A 276 7.20 3.94 -4.25
CA SER A 276 7.55 4.68 -3.04
C SER A 276 6.93 6.08 -2.99
N HIS A 277 6.91 6.78 -4.13
CA HIS A 277 6.32 8.11 -4.26
C HIS A 277 4.80 8.02 -4.11
N ALA A 278 4.19 7.04 -4.78
CA ALA A 278 2.76 6.79 -4.70
C ALA A 278 2.30 6.49 -3.27
N ILE A 279 3.02 5.65 -2.52
CA ILE A 279 2.67 5.32 -1.13
C ILE A 279 2.83 6.55 -0.23
N LEU A 280 3.98 7.22 -0.27
CA LEU A 280 4.25 8.39 0.57
C LEU A 280 3.21 9.48 0.34
N PHE A 281 2.94 9.85 -0.92
CA PHE A 281 1.96 10.87 -1.22
C PHE A 281 0.52 10.43 -0.93
N SER A 282 0.20 9.14 -1.04
CA SER A 282 -1.11 8.60 -0.60
C SER A 282 -1.30 8.80 0.90
N ILE A 283 -0.28 8.52 1.71
CA ILE A 283 -0.33 8.70 3.17
C ILE A 283 -0.42 10.19 3.50
N LEU A 284 0.42 11.03 2.88
CA LEU A 284 0.38 12.48 3.07
C LEU A 284 -1.00 13.06 2.77
N SER A 285 -1.66 12.60 1.71
CA SER A 285 -2.98 13.10 1.30
C SER A 285 -4.04 12.93 2.40
N ILE A 286 -3.98 11.85 3.19
CA ILE A 286 -4.98 11.58 4.23
C ILE A 286 -4.69 12.31 5.55
N THR A 287 -3.50 12.88 5.71
CA THR A 287 -3.11 13.57 6.95
C THR A 287 -3.87 14.86 7.19
N SER A 288 -4.12 15.20 8.45
CA SER A 288 -4.62 16.54 8.83
C SER A 288 -3.54 17.62 8.74
N SER A 289 -2.31 17.28 9.10
CA SER A 289 -1.13 18.11 8.90
C SER A 289 0.10 17.24 8.66
N ALA A 290 1.00 17.73 7.83
CA ALA A 290 2.29 17.12 7.56
C ALA A 290 3.36 18.21 7.48
N GLN A 291 4.45 18.03 8.22
CA GLN A 291 5.57 18.97 8.24
C GLN A 291 6.88 18.19 8.08
N GLN A 292 7.85 18.77 7.36
CA GLN A 292 9.15 18.13 7.22
C GLN A 292 10.07 18.53 8.40
N ASP A 293 10.68 17.54 9.05
CA ASP A 293 11.65 17.73 10.14
C ASP A 293 12.76 16.67 10.04
N ASP A 294 14.01 17.12 9.96
CA ASP A 294 15.21 16.26 9.95
C ASP A 294 15.18 15.13 8.89
N GLY A 295 14.70 15.45 7.68
CA GLY A 295 14.62 14.49 6.56
C GLY A 295 13.48 13.48 6.66
N MET A 296 12.59 13.60 7.64
CA MET A 296 11.36 12.82 7.76
C MET A 296 10.13 13.73 7.73
N TRP A 297 9.00 13.17 7.31
CA TRP A 297 7.71 13.84 7.40
C TRP A 297 7.05 13.52 8.74
N GLU A 298 6.88 14.54 9.59
CA GLU A 298 6.05 14.46 10.78
C GLU A 298 4.58 14.60 10.41
N LEU A 299 3.81 13.55 10.67
CA LEU A 299 2.43 13.41 10.24
C LEU A 299 1.48 13.43 11.43
N GLN A 300 0.32 14.06 11.21
CA GLN A 300 -0.81 13.98 12.13
C GLN A 300 -2.07 13.60 11.36
N ILE A 301 -2.74 12.52 11.76
CA ILE A 301 -4.05 12.13 11.24
C ILE A 301 -5.08 12.37 12.36
N SER A 302 -5.89 13.42 12.18
CA SER A 302 -6.93 13.80 13.14
C SER A 302 -8.29 13.29 12.67
N GLY A 303 -8.77 12.23 13.34
CA GLY A 303 -10.11 11.67 13.14
C GLY A 303 -10.86 11.56 14.47
N LYS A 304 -11.34 10.36 14.81
CA LYS A 304 -11.92 10.07 16.13
C LYS A 304 -10.85 9.98 17.21
N GLN A 305 -9.68 9.50 16.81
CA GLN A 305 -8.47 9.50 17.62
C GLN A 305 -7.38 10.27 16.87
N LEU A 306 -6.32 10.58 17.59
CA LEU A 306 -5.17 11.28 17.06
C LEU A 306 -4.06 10.26 16.82
N ILE A 307 -3.66 10.07 15.56
CA ILE A 307 -2.45 9.32 15.21
C ILE A 307 -1.37 10.33 14.87
N GLN A 308 -0.19 10.15 15.47
CA GLN A 308 1.01 10.95 15.22
C GLN A 308 2.20 10.01 14.99
N GLY A 309 3.08 10.39 14.08
CA GLY A 309 4.28 9.65 13.76
C GLY A 309 5.14 10.39 12.75
N ARG A 310 6.27 9.80 12.40
CA ARG A 310 7.16 10.29 11.35
C ARG A 310 7.32 9.21 10.29
N ILE A 311 7.36 9.60 9.03
CA ILE A 311 7.57 8.70 7.89
C ILE A 311 8.73 9.20 7.05
N GLN A 312 9.52 8.26 6.55
CA GLN A 312 10.52 8.49 5.52
C GLN A 312 10.40 7.35 4.52
N ALA A 313 10.33 7.70 3.24
CA ALA A 313 10.43 6.71 2.17
C ALA A 313 11.85 6.69 1.61
N SER A 314 12.30 5.53 1.17
CA SER A 314 13.41 5.33 0.22
C SER A 314 12.85 4.63 -1.03
N SER A 315 13.73 4.25 -1.97
CA SER A 315 13.34 3.53 -3.18
C SER A 315 12.67 2.18 -2.90
N ASP A 316 13.06 1.50 -1.84
CA ASP A 316 12.74 0.09 -1.54
C ASP A 316 12.01 -0.10 -0.19
N GLU A 317 12.16 0.83 0.74
CA GLU A 317 11.58 0.72 2.07
C GLU A 317 10.88 2.01 2.54
N ILE A 318 9.95 1.83 3.47
CA ILE A 318 9.30 2.91 4.21
C ILE A 318 9.63 2.73 5.68
N LEU A 319 10.36 3.69 6.22
CA LEU A 319 10.65 3.79 7.64
C LEU A 319 9.55 4.62 8.33
N VAL A 320 8.96 4.04 9.37
CA VAL A 320 7.97 4.69 10.21
C VAL A 320 8.48 4.76 11.64
N ARG A 321 8.39 5.93 12.25
CA ARG A 321 8.62 6.15 13.68
C ARG A 321 7.34 6.63 14.34
N ASP A 322 6.76 5.80 15.21
CA ASP A 322 5.52 6.13 15.91
C ASP A 322 5.75 7.13 17.05
N ALA A 323 4.65 7.66 17.61
CA ALA A 323 4.69 8.63 18.70
C ALA A 323 5.40 8.12 19.98
N ASP A 324 5.43 6.81 20.21
CA ASP A 324 6.13 6.17 21.33
C ASP A 324 7.62 5.89 21.03
N GLN A 325 8.11 6.35 19.87
CA GLN A 325 9.46 6.15 19.34
C GLN A 325 9.76 4.70 18.90
N SER A 326 8.75 3.83 18.73
CA SER A 326 8.98 2.58 18.02
C SER A 326 9.27 2.84 16.55
N GLU A 327 10.19 2.06 15.98
CA GLU A 327 10.55 2.13 14.58
C GLU A 327 10.13 0.84 13.88
N THR A 328 9.42 0.98 12.78
CA THR A 328 8.98 -0.12 11.91
C THR A 328 9.41 0.19 10.49
N THR A 329 10.03 -0.77 9.83
CA THR A 329 10.41 -0.69 8.42
C THR A 329 9.51 -1.61 7.61
N PHE A 330 8.88 -1.07 6.58
CA PHE A 330 8.08 -1.82 5.61
C PHE A 330 8.85 -1.94 4.31
N GLN A 331 8.93 -3.15 3.75
CA GLN A 331 9.42 -3.34 2.38
C GLN A 331 8.29 -3.00 1.42
N ILE A 332 8.56 -2.20 0.40
CA ILE A 332 7.51 -1.74 -0.54
C ILE A 332 6.92 -2.93 -1.31
N GLU A 333 7.75 -3.91 -1.66
CA GLU A 333 7.35 -5.15 -2.35
C GLU A 333 6.28 -5.96 -1.57
N ASP A 334 6.23 -5.80 -0.24
CA ASP A 334 5.28 -6.51 0.63
C ASP A 334 3.94 -5.76 0.80
N LEU A 335 3.82 -4.53 0.28
CA LEU A 335 2.64 -3.68 0.42
C LEU A 335 1.74 -3.75 -0.81
N ASP A 336 0.42 -3.74 -0.59
CA ASP A 336 -0.55 -3.63 -1.69
C ASP A 336 -0.70 -2.17 -2.13
N ILE A 337 0.12 -1.76 -3.09
CA ILE A 337 0.17 -0.38 -3.60
C ILE A 337 -1.13 0.06 -4.27
N GLU A 338 -1.88 -0.88 -4.86
CA GLU A 338 -3.17 -0.56 -5.48
C GLU A 338 -4.20 -0.13 -4.44
N ASP A 339 -4.13 -0.62 -3.20
CA ASP A 339 -4.97 -0.14 -2.10
C ASP A 339 -4.67 1.32 -1.73
N PHE A 340 -3.41 1.74 -1.78
CA PHE A 340 -3.02 3.15 -1.58
C PHE A 340 -3.56 4.05 -2.70
N HIS A 341 -3.32 3.68 -3.96
CA HIS A 341 -3.85 4.42 -5.12
C HIS A 341 -5.37 4.47 -5.11
N SER A 342 -6.03 3.34 -4.91
CA SER A 342 -7.48 3.26 -4.92
C SER A 342 -8.11 4.10 -3.81
N LEU A 343 -7.50 4.17 -2.62
CA LEU A 343 -7.98 5.05 -1.55
C LEU A 343 -7.83 6.53 -1.95
N PHE A 344 -6.69 6.91 -2.52
CA PHE A 344 -6.47 8.27 -3.01
C PHE A 344 -7.47 8.66 -4.10
N GLU A 345 -7.60 7.84 -5.14
CA GLU A 345 -8.55 8.06 -6.24
C GLU A 345 -9.98 8.16 -5.71
N TRP A 346 -10.35 7.32 -4.74
CA TRP A 346 -11.67 7.37 -4.15
C TRP A 346 -11.91 8.67 -3.37
N THR A 347 -10.90 9.18 -2.68
CA THR A 347 -11.01 10.38 -1.85
C THR A 347 -11.08 11.66 -2.70
N TYR A 348 -10.23 11.78 -3.73
CA TYR A 348 -10.03 13.03 -4.45
C TYR A 348 -10.53 13.05 -5.90
N ILE A 349 -10.68 11.89 -6.56
CA ILE A 349 -10.97 11.82 -8.02
C ILE A 349 -12.39 11.32 -8.31
N LYS A 350 -12.79 10.17 -7.72
CA LYS A 350 -14.05 9.46 -8.08
C LYS A 350 -15.32 10.10 -7.51
N GLY A 351 -15.21 11.13 -6.69
CA GLY A 351 -16.37 11.85 -6.19
C GLY A 351 -15.98 13.27 -5.87
N ASN A 352 -16.66 14.20 -6.54
CA ASN A 352 -16.35 15.62 -6.59
C ASN A 352 -16.52 16.36 -5.24
N GLU A 353 -16.39 15.68 -4.10
CA GLU A 353 -16.57 16.23 -2.74
C GLU A 353 -15.52 15.64 -1.75
N PRO A 354 -14.23 15.97 -1.89
CA PRO A 354 -13.19 15.52 -0.96
C PRO A 354 -13.45 15.95 0.48
N GLU A 355 -14.08 17.11 0.66
CA GLU A 355 -14.55 17.66 1.94
C GLU A 355 -15.49 16.74 2.72
N THR A 356 -16.26 15.90 2.04
CA THR A 356 -17.15 14.90 2.66
C THR A 356 -16.43 13.58 2.89
N ARG A 357 -15.57 13.17 1.95
CA ARG A 357 -14.93 11.84 1.95
C ARG A 357 -13.73 11.76 2.87
N LEU A 358 -12.88 12.77 2.88
CA LEU A 358 -11.64 12.76 3.66
C LEU A 358 -11.89 12.64 5.18
N PRO A 359 -12.90 13.30 5.79
CA PRO A 359 -13.25 13.04 7.18
C PRO A 359 -13.62 11.56 7.45
N ILE A 360 -14.29 10.89 6.51
CA ILE A 360 -14.59 9.45 6.61
C ILE A 360 -13.29 8.65 6.61
N VAL A 361 -12.40 8.93 5.65
CA VAL A 361 -11.09 8.28 5.56
C VAL A 361 -10.31 8.42 6.85
N ARG A 362 -10.16 9.65 7.36
CA ARG A 362 -9.43 9.92 8.62
C ARG A 362 -10.09 9.23 9.81
N ASN A 363 -11.42 9.24 9.90
CA ASN A 363 -12.14 8.59 10.98
C ASN A 363 -11.99 7.06 10.95
N VAL A 364 -12.13 6.43 9.78
CA VAL A 364 -11.96 4.98 9.64
C VAL A 364 -10.50 4.60 9.91
N THR A 365 -9.55 5.31 9.31
CA THR A 365 -8.11 5.09 9.54
C THR A 365 -7.77 5.13 11.03
N THR A 366 -8.22 6.17 11.75
CA THR A 366 -7.96 6.35 13.19
C THR A 366 -8.75 5.41 14.12
N LEU A 367 -9.63 4.57 13.57
CA LEU A 367 -10.33 3.52 14.33
C LEU A 367 -9.71 2.14 14.15
N PHE A 368 -9.14 1.88 12.97
CA PHE A 368 -8.53 0.61 12.63
C PHE A 368 -7.03 0.59 12.96
N ALA A 369 -6.37 1.75 13.01
CA ALA A 369 -4.98 1.89 13.40
C ALA A 369 -4.85 2.61 14.76
N GLN A 370 -3.88 2.17 15.57
CA GLN A 370 -3.54 2.82 16.85
C GLN A 370 -2.37 3.80 16.71
N ASP A 371 -1.52 3.58 15.71
CA ASP A 371 -0.28 4.29 15.43
C ASP A 371 -0.06 4.36 13.91
N LEU A 372 1.00 5.03 13.45
CA LEU A 372 1.24 5.25 12.02
C LEU A 372 1.69 3.95 11.33
N SER A 373 2.47 3.11 12.01
CA SER A 373 2.87 1.79 11.52
C SER A 373 1.64 0.93 11.18
N ASN A 374 0.62 0.93 12.03
CA ASN A 374 -0.64 0.22 11.80
C ASN A 374 -1.46 0.81 10.64
N VAL A 375 -1.29 2.09 10.29
CA VAL A 375 -1.94 2.67 9.10
C VAL A 375 -1.37 2.06 7.83
N ILE A 376 -0.04 1.93 7.75
CA ILE A 376 0.64 1.36 6.57
C ILE A 376 0.40 -0.15 6.51
N GLY A 377 0.62 -0.85 7.62
CA GLY A 377 0.52 -2.31 7.67
C GLY A 377 -0.89 -2.87 7.45
N ASN A 378 -1.94 -2.11 7.79
CA ASN A 378 -3.35 -2.54 7.66
C ASN A 378 -4.11 -1.74 6.58
N MET A 379 -3.40 -1.19 5.58
CA MET A 379 -4.00 -0.33 4.56
C MET A 379 -5.13 -1.02 3.80
N SER A 380 -5.01 -2.33 3.55
CA SER A 380 -6.03 -3.11 2.85
C SER A 380 -7.34 -3.19 3.65
N GLU A 381 -7.27 -3.50 4.94
CA GLU A 381 -8.47 -3.50 5.80
C GLU A 381 -9.08 -2.10 5.93
N ILE A 382 -8.23 -1.07 6.03
CA ILE A 382 -8.67 0.33 6.10
C ILE A 382 -9.41 0.72 4.82
N HIS A 383 -8.84 0.43 3.65
CA HIS A 383 -9.44 0.74 2.35
C HIS A 383 -10.76 -0.01 2.14
N GLY A 384 -10.80 -1.31 2.42
CA GLY A 384 -12.02 -2.12 2.37
C GLY A 384 -13.12 -1.57 3.30
N SER A 385 -12.72 -1.15 4.51
CA SER A 385 -13.62 -0.56 5.50
C SER A 385 -14.15 0.80 5.07
N ILE A 386 -13.34 1.66 4.45
CA ILE A 386 -13.77 2.98 3.96
C ILE A 386 -14.86 2.85 2.90
N LYS A 387 -14.69 1.94 1.94
CA LYS A 387 -15.69 1.69 0.89
C LYS A 387 -17.02 1.19 1.48
N SER A 388 -16.97 0.30 2.47
CA SER A 388 -18.16 -0.17 3.18
C SER A 388 -18.85 0.96 3.96
N ASN A 389 -18.07 1.73 4.73
CA ASN A 389 -18.55 2.82 5.58
C ASN A 389 -19.18 4.00 4.80
N TYR A 390 -18.70 4.32 3.60
CA TYR A 390 -19.27 5.39 2.77
C TYR A 390 -20.74 5.15 2.41
N LYS A 391 -21.12 3.90 2.14
CA LYS A 391 -22.51 3.55 1.82
C LYS A 391 -23.45 3.87 2.99
N TYR A 392 -22.97 3.72 4.23
CA TYR A 392 -23.71 4.08 5.43
C TYR A 392 -23.70 5.58 5.69
N TYR A 393 -22.55 6.25 5.51
CA TYR A 393 -22.41 7.69 5.72
C TYR A 393 -23.28 8.55 4.79
N VAL A 394 -23.50 8.10 3.55
CA VAL A 394 -24.39 8.76 2.59
C VAL A 394 -25.87 8.52 2.92
N GLU A 395 -26.22 7.41 3.58
CA GLU A 395 -27.60 7.05 3.93
C GLU A 395 -28.00 7.47 5.37
N GLN A 396 -27.05 7.65 6.29
CA GLN A 396 -27.27 8.06 7.68
C GLN A 396 -26.14 8.96 8.18
N THR A 397 -26.53 10.07 8.81
CA THR A 397 -25.67 11.07 9.45
C THR A 397 -24.63 10.43 10.39
N THR A 398 -23.40 10.94 10.35
CA THR A 398 -22.18 10.44 11.01
C THR A 398 -22.31 10.04 12.49
N ASP A 399 -23.24 10.65 13.22
CA ASP A 399 -23.47 10.38 14.63
C ASP A 399 -24.30 9.11 14.87
N ASP A 400 -25.19 8.76 13.93
CA ASP A 400 -26.08 7.60 14.04
C ASP A 400 -25.30 6.29 13.86
N PHE A 401 -24.25 6.26 13.02
CA PHE A 401 -23.46 5.04 12.75
C PHE A 401 -22.65 4.55 13.96
N PHE A 402 -22.11 5.46 14.78
CA PHE A 402 -21.34 5.10 15.97
C PHE A 402 -22.26 4.69 17.12
N GLU A 403 -23.35 5.42 17.32
CA GLU A 403 -24.40 5.01 18.27
C GLU A 403 -24.95 3.63 17.85
N PHE A 404 -25.12 3.38 16.55
CA PHE A 404 -25.58 2.11 15.99
C PHE A 404 -24.60 0.94 16.14
N ARG A 405 -23.29 1.13 15.89
CA ARG A 405 -22.28 0.06 16.06
C ARG A 405 -22.03 -0.23 17.54
N GLN A 406 -21.99 0.81 18.37
CA GLN A 406 -21.88 0.68 19.82
C GLN A 406 -23.14 0.02 20.40
N GLU A 407 -24.34 0.44 20.00
CA GLU A 407 -25.62 -0.16 20.39
C GLU A 407 -25.73 -1.62 19.92
N LEU A 408 -25.11 -1.99 18.80
CA LEU A 408 -25.04 -3.39 18.34
C LEU A 408 -24.03 -4.25 19.09
N ILE A 409 -22.84 -3.72 19.37
CA ILE A 409 -21.84 -4.39 20.20
C ILE A 409 -22.39 -4.56 21.61
N ASP A 410 -22.97 -3.50 22.17
CA ASP A 410 -23.61 -3.50 23.47
C ASP A 410 -24.84 -4.42 23.46
N SER A 411 -25.66 -4.42 22.42
CA SER A 411 -26.81 -5.35 22.28
C SER A 411 -26.35 -6.80 22.14
N ALA A 412 -25.28 -7.10 21.39
CA ALA A 412 -24.75 -8.45 21.26
C ALA A 412 -24.12 -8.95 22.57
N PHE A 413 -23.36 -8.10 23.27
CA PHE A 413 -22.79 -8.40 24.59
C PHE A 413 -23.86 -8.49 25.68
N GLU A 414 -24.85 -7.61 25.69
CA GLU A 414 -25.96 -7.62 26.64
C GLU A 414 -26.90 -8.80 26.37
N THR A 415 -27.11 -9.17 25.11
CA THR A 415 -27.85 -10.38 24.74
C THR A 415 -27.10 -11.63 25.20
N ASN A 416 -25.78 -11.71 24.99
CA ASN A 416 -24.94 -12.80 25.48
C ASN A 416 -24.89 -12.86 27.02
N SER A 417 -24.86 -11.72 27.72
CA SER A 417 -24.91 -11.67 29.18
C SER A 417 -26.28 -12.11 29.71
N ARG A 418 -27.38 -11.68 29.09
CA ARG A 418 -28.76 -12.12 29.42
C ARG A 418 -28.95 -13.61 29.17
N PHE A 419 -28.36 -14.15 28.12
CA PHE A 419 -28.31 -15.57 27.82
C PHE A 419 -27.50 -16.37 28.84
N SER A 420 -26.34 -15.84 29.27
CA SER A 420 -25.53 -16.39 30.36
C SER A 420 -26.28 -16.37 31.70
N ASP A 421 -27.02 -15.29 31.98
CA ASP A 421 -27.87 -15.16 33.17
C ASP A 421 -29.04 -16.14 33.15
N LEU A 422 -29.69 -16.36 32.00
CA LEU A 422 -30.72 -17.39 31.85
C LEU A 422 -30.16 -18.80 32.08
N ARG A 423 -28.97 -19.09 31.53
CA ARG A 423 -28.28 -20.35 31.77
C ARG A 423 -27.88 -20.52 33.24
N SER A 424 -27.39 -19.47 33.88
CA SER A 424 -27.09 -19.45 35.32
C SER A 424 -28.36 -19.63 36.16
N GLN A 425 -29.47 -19.03 35.78
CA GLN A 425 -30.77 -19.25 36.44
C GLN A 425 -31.23 -20.71 36.30
N LEU A 426 -31.07 -21.32 35.11
CA LEU A 426 -31.35 -22.74 34.88
C LEU A 426 -30.44 -23.65 35.73
N ILE A 427 -29.12 -23.48 35.64
CA ILE A 427 -28.13 -24.37 36.26
C ILE A 427 -28.03 -24.14 37.78
N ASN A 428 -27.94 -22.89 38.24
CA ASN A 428 -27.65 -22.59 39.65
C ASN A 428 -28.90 -22.44 40.51
N SER A 429 -30.01 -21.94 39.94
CA SER A 429 -31.24 -21.72 40.72
C SER A 429 -32.22 -22.89 40.58
N LEU A 430 -32.51 -23.35 39.36
CA LEU A 430 -33.51 -24.38 39.14
C LEU A 430 -33.03 -25.77 39.57
N SER A 431 -31.82 -26.18 39.15
CA SER A 431 -31.23 -27.47 39.57
C SER A 431 -31.14 -27.56 41.10
N ARG A 432 -30.58 -26.53 41.74
CA ARG A 432 -30.38 -26.50 43.19
C ARG A 432 -31.70 -26.51 43.95
N ASP A 433 -32.71 -25.79 43.47
CA ASP A 433 -34.05 -25.77 44.07
C ASP A 433 -34.75 -27.13 43.93
N ILE A 434 -34.69 -27.76 42.75
CA ILE A 434 -35.27 -29.10 42.50
C ILE A 434 -34.60 -30.14 43.41
N PHE A 435 -33.27 -30.23 43.41
CA PHE A 435 -32.54 -31.21 44.21
C PHE A 435 -32.75 -31.01 45.71
N ARG A 436 -32.70 -29.76 46.19
CA ARG A 436 -32.90 -29.45 47.62
C ARG A 436 -34.31 -29.79 48.07
N THR A 437 -35.31 -29.51 47.24
CA THR A 437 -36.70 -29.76 47.59
C THR A 437 -37.02 -31.25 47.55
N ILE A 438 -36.54 -31.99 46.55
CA ILE A 438 -36.67 -33.45 46.50
C ILE A 438 -35.95 -34.09 47.70
N ALA A 439 -34.72 -33.68 48.00
CA ALA A 439 -33.99 -34.18 49.16
C ALA A 439 -34.72 -33.88 50.49
N PHE A 440 -35.28 -32.67 50.62
CA PHE A 440 -36.05 -32.29 51.81
C PHE A 440 -37.34 -33.13 51.96
N ILE A 441 -38.06 -33.35 50.86
CA ILE A 441 -39.26 -34.19 50.85
C ILE A 441 -38.90 -35.64 51.17
N LEU A 442 -37.81 -36.18 50.63
CA LEU A 442 -37.33 -37.54 50.95
C LEU A 442 -36.92 -37.68 52.42
N VAL A 443 -36.18 -36.71 52.97
CA VAL A 443 -35.76 -36.73 54.38
C VAL A 443 -36.96 -36.62 55.32
N ILE A 444 -37.92 -35.74 55.03
CA ILE A 444 -39.16 -35.64 55.82
C ILE A 444 -39.96 -36.92 55.67
N GLY A 445 -40.13 -37.43 54.46
CA GLY A 445 -40.85 -38.67 54.20
C GLY A 445 -40.27 -39.86 54.96
N ALA A 446 -38.95 -40.05 54.89
CA ALA A 446 -38.26 -41.07 55.67
C ALA A 446 -38.42 -40.85 57.18
N THR A 447 -38.27 -39.61 57.66
CA THR A 447 -38.40 -39.29 59.10
C THR A 447 -39.82 -39.56 59.62
N VAL A 448 -40.84 -39.20 58.84
CA VAL A 448 -42.25 -39.48 59.18
C VAL A 448 -42.49 -40.98 59.14
N TYR A 449 -42.02 -41.69 58.11
CA TYR A 449 -42.14 -43.15 57.99
C TYR A 449 -41.55 -43.89 59.21
N TYR A 450 -40.34 -43.53 59.64
CA TYR A 450 -39.67 -44.16 60.78
C TYR A 450 -40.21 -43.74 62.17
N ARG A 451 -41.04 -42.68 62.26
CA ARG A 451 -41.61 -42.18 63.53
C ARG A 451 -43.14 -42.24 63.61
N LEU A 452 -43.80 -42.93 62.68
CA LEU A 452 -45.24 -43.08 62.67
C LEU A 452 -45.73 -43.79 63.95
N PRO A 453 -46.64 -43.18 64.73
CA PRO A 453 -47.40 -43.90 65.75
C PRO A 453 -48.30 -44.94 65.08
N GLU A 454 -48.49 -46.12 65.68
CA GLU A 454 -49.34 -47.22 65.17
C GLU A 454 -50.79 -46.80 64.81
N SER A 455 -51.23 -45.61 65.23
CA SER A 455 -52.57 -45.07 64.99
C SER A 455 -52.74 -44.27 63.69
N VAL A 456 -51.68 -44.06 62.89
CA VAL A 456 -51.75 -43.28 61.64
C VAL A 456 -51.57 -44.21 60.44
N ASP A 457 -52.55 -44.20 59.53
CA ASP A 457 -52.52 -44.98 58.30
C ASP A 457 -51.40 -44.51 57.37
N SER A 458 -50.49 -45.42 57.05
CA SER A 458 -49.32 -45.18 56.18
C SER A 458 -49.75 -44.64 54.81
N ASN A 459 -50.88 -45.13 54.28
CA ASN A 459 -51.39 -44.69 52.98
C ASN A 459 -51.74 -43.19 52.98
N THR A 460 -52.34 -42.70 54.07
CA THR A 460 -52.71 -41.28 54.21
C THR A 460 -51.46 -40.37 54.17
N VAL A 461 -50.35 -40.80 54.80
CA VAL A 461 -49.10 -40.04 54.79
C VAL A 461 -48.44 -40.04 53.42
N PHE A 462 -48.38 -41.18 52.74
CA PHE A 462 -47.84 -41.26 51.38
C PHE A 462 -48.66 -40.44 50.38
N THR A 463 -49.99 -40.43 50.48
CA THR A 463 -50.86 -39.60 49.64
C THR A 463 -50.57 -38.10 49.84
N ILE A 464 -50.41 -37.64 51.09
CA ILE A 464 -50.08 -36.22 51.36
C ILE A 464 -48.70 -35.86 50.78
N LEU A 465 -47.72 -36.74 50.94
CA LEU A 465 -46.35 -36.51 50.47
C LEU A 465 -46.27 -36.49 48.93
N LEU A 466 -46.91 -37.44 48.25
CA LEU A 466 -47.00 -37.47 46.79
C LEU A 466 -47.79 -36.28 46.26
N SER A 467 -48.86 -35.86 46.92
CA SER A 467 -49.61 -34.65 46.54
C SER A 467 -48.74 -33.39 46.60
N LEU A 468 -47.85 -33.29 47.60
CA LEU A 468 -46.93 -32.16 47.74
C LEU A 468 -45.86 -32.18 46.66
N ILE A 469 -45.31 -33.35 46.32
CA ILE A 469 -44.40 -33.53 45.18
C ILE A 469 -45.10 -33.14 43.87
N PHE A 470 -46.36 -33.54 43.69
CA PHE A 470 -47.14 -33.22 42.50
C PHE A 470 -47.36 -31.71 42.34
N ILE A 471 -47.81 -31.03 43.41
CA ILE A 471 -48.00 -29.58 43.41
C ILE A 471 -46.67 -28.86 43.14
N TYR A 472 -45.58 -29.30 43.77
CA TYR A 472 -44.26 -28.73 43.53
C TYR A 472 -43.80 -28.95 42.08
N GLY A 473 -44.00 -30.15 41.53
CA GLY A 473 -43.71 -30.45 40.13
C GLY A 473 -44.45 -29.54 39.16
N LEU A 474 -45.72 -29.18 39.45
CA LEU A 474 -46.48 -28.20 38.67
C LEU A 474 -45.91 -26.77 38.78
N VAL A 475 -45.44 -26.36 39.95
CA VAL A 475 -44.79 -25.05 40.15
C VAL A 475 -43.47 -24.97 39.37
N VAL A 476 -42.66 -26.02 39.43
CA VAL A 476 -41.42 -26.13 38.67
C VAL A 476 -41.71 -26.14 37.17
N LEU A 477 -42.71 -26.89 36.71
CA LEU A 477 -43.13 -26.90 35.31
C LEU A 477 -43.54 -25.51 34.82
N ARG A 478 -44.29 -24.76 35.63
CA ARG A 478 -44.66 -23.37 35.32
C ARG A 478 -43.43 -22.46 35.23
N ARG A 479 -42.43 -22.66 36.10
CA ARG A 479 -41.18 -21.90 36.08
C ARG A 479 -40.34 -22.21 34.84
N ILE A 480 -40.21 -23.49 34.47
CA ILE A 480 -39.52 -23.92 33.23
C ILE A 480 -40.22 -23.31 32.01
N ARG A 481 -41.56 -23.30 31.98
CA ARG A 481 -42.32 -22.67 30.89
C ARG A 481 -42.11 -21.16 30.82
N GLY A 482 -41.96 -20.48 31.95
CA GLY A 482 -41.62 -19.05 31.99
C GLY A 482 -40.25 -18.77 31.39
N ILE A 483 -39.25 -19.59 31.72
CA ILE A 483 -37.88 -19.48 31.18
C ILE A 483 -37.86 -19.79 29.67
N HIS A 484 -38.64 -20.79 29.23
CA HIS A 484 -38.77 -21.09 27.80
C HIS A 484 -39.34 -19.91 27.00
N HIS A 485 -40.37 -19.24 27.54
CA HIS A 485 -40.94 -18.07 26.88
C HIS A 485 -39.97 -16.88 26.85
N GLN A 486 -39.14 -16.71 27.89
CA GLN A 486 -38.06 -15.71 27.89
C GLN A 486 -37.00 -16.02 26.83
N LEU A 487 -36.68 -17.31 26.65
CA LEU A 487 -35.78 -17.78 25.60
C LEU A 487 -36.33 -17.46 24.21
N ASP A 488 -37.61 -17.77 23.95
CA ASP A 488 -38.25 -17.50 22.65
C ASP A 488 -38.23 -16.02 22.29
N MET A 489 -38.55 -15.15 23.26
CA MET A 489 -38.52 -13.70 23.09
C MET A 489 -37.11 -13.18 22.76
N LEU A 490 -36.08 -13.71 23.41
CA LEU A 490 -34.67 -13.34 23.16
C LEU A 490 -34.17 -13.83 21.80
N VAL A 491 -34.59 -15.03 21.37
CA VAL A 491 -34.26 -15.57 20.05
C VAL A 491 -34.95 -14.77 18.95
N GLU A 492 -36.20 -14.34 19.16
CA GLU A 492 -36.94 -13.51 18.20
C GLU A 492 -36.34 -12.11 18.05
N ASP A 493 -35.99 -11.46 19.18
CA ASP A 493 -35.34 -10.15 19.20
C ASP A 493 -33.96 -10.18 18.50
N ARG A 494 -33.15 -11.20 18.83
CA ARG A 494 -31.85 -11.42 18.18
C ARG A 494 -31.98 -11.77 16.71
N SER A 495 -32.91 -12.64 16.33
CA SER A 495 -33.12 -13.03 14.92
C SER A 495 -33.60 -11.86 14.06
N SER A 496 -34.46 -10.99 14.62
CA SER A 496 -34.88 -9.76 13.97
C SER A 496 -33.70 -8.81 13.77
N ALA A 497 -32.90 -8.60 14.81
CA ALA A 497 -31.67 -7.81 14.74
C ALA A 497 -30.70 -8.40 13.71
N VAL A 498 -30.30 -9.66 13.84
CA VAL A 498 -29.33 -10.30 12.93
C VAL A 498 -29.81 -10.33 11.47
N ASN A 499 -31.10 -10.54 11.19
CA ASN A 499 -31.59 -10.51 9.80
C ASN A 499 -31.60 -9.09 9.20
N PHE A 500 -31.81 -8.07 10.02
CA PHE A 500 -31.73 -6.68 9.59
C PHE A 500 -30.26 -6.26 9.39
N TYR A 501 -29.39 -6.62 10.34
CA TYR A 501 -27.99 -6.20 10.39
C TYR A 501 -27.03 -7.08 9.56
N GLY A 502 -27.31 -8.36 9.37
CA GLY A 502 -26.44 -9.32 8.66
C GLY A 502 -26.31 -9.06 7.15
N LYS A 503 -27.12 -8.16 6.58
CA LYS A 503 -26.99 -7.69 5.19
C LYS A 503 -25.84 -6.70 4.99
N PHE A 504 -25.24 -6.25 6.08
CA PHE A 504 -24.31 -5.14 6.13
C PHE A 504 -22.86 -5.55 6.43
N PHE A 505 -22.63 -6.85 6.72
CA PHE A 505 -21.33 -7.43 7.05
C PHE A 505 -20.89 -8.45 5.99
N ASN A 506 -19.58 -8.58 5.79
CA ASN A 506 -18.99 -9.63 4.97
C ASN A 506 -18.90 -10.97 5.75
N GLU A 507 -18.69 -12.07 5.04
CA GLU A 507 -18.76 -13.43 5.62
C GLU A 507 -17.74 -13.65 6.76
N ASN A 508 -16.55 -13.06 6.66
CA ASN A 508 -15.49 -13.16 7.68
C ASN A 508 -15.83 -12.36 8.95
N GLU A 509 -16.40 -11.16 8.81
CA GLU A 509 -16.84 -10.35 9.95
C GLU A 509 -18.00 -11.04 10.70
N LYS A 510 -18.91 -11.69 9.97
CA LYS A 510 -19.99 -12.48 10.59
C LYS A 510 -19.44 -13.62 11.43
N GLU A 511 -18.29 -14.18 11.07
CA GLU A 511 -17.65 -15.28 11.81
C GLU A 511 -16.99 -14.76 13.11
N GLU A 512 -16.25 -13.66 13.02
CA GLU A 512 -15.58 -13.03 14.16
C GLU A 512 -16.56 -12.58 15.26
N TYR A 513 -17.69 -11.99 14.87
CA TYR A 513 -18.72 -11.54 15.81
C TYR A 513 -19.73 -12.62 16.20
N GLN A 514 -19.51 -13.89 15.84
CA GLN A 514 -20.43 -15.02 16.08
C GLN A 514 -21.86 -14.77 15.54
N LEU A 515 -21.95 -14.07 14.41
CA LEU A 515 -23.19 -13.75 13.68
C LEU A 515 -23.47 -14.77 12.55
N LYS A 516 -22.56 -15.71 12.30
CA LYS A 516 -22.73 -16.79 11.32
C LYS A 516 -23.81 -17.77 11.80
N ALA A 517 -24.87 -17.88 11.01
CA ALA A 517 -26.08 -18.66 11.33
C ALA A 517 -25.95 -20.17 11.04
N ASP A 518 -24.74 -20.68 10.86
CA ASP A 518 -24.49 -22.06 10.46
C ASP A 518 -23.27 -22.60 11.21
N VAL A 519 -23.54 -23.47 12.19
CA VAL A 519 -22.52 -24.30 12.81
C VAL A 519 -22.83 -25.72 12.35
N ASP A 520 -22.09 -26.18 11.36
CA ASP A 520 -22.03 -27.59 11.01
C ASP A 520 -21.56 -28.37 12.26
N ASP A 521 -22.33 -29.38 12.66
CA ASP A 521 -22.00 -30.39 13.67
C ASP A 521 -22.46 -30.15 15.14
N ILE A 522 -23.66 -29.59 15.34
CA ILE A 522 -24.31 -29.64 16.67
C ILE A 522 -25.03 -30.99 16.87
N ARG A 523 -24.62 -31.76 17.87
CA ARG A 523 -25.32 -33.01 18.26
C ARG A 523 -26.81 -32.74 18.57
N PHE A 524 -27.69 -33.47 17.88
CA PHE A 524 -29.16 -33.44 18.00
C PHE A 524 -29.90 -32.26 17.34
N GLN A 525 -29.24 -31.42 16.53
CA GLN A 525 -29.90 -30.33 15.79
C GLN A 525 -31.13 -30.81 14.98
N TRP A 526 -30.95 -31.88 14.19
CA TRP A 526 -32.04 -32.51 13.43
C TRP A 526 -33.24 -32.95 14.29
N PHE A 527 -32.99 -33.41 15.53
CA PHE A 527 -34.08 -33.84 16.42
C PHE A 527 -34.93 -32.65 16.86
N PHE A 528 -34.30 -31.54 17.27
CA PHE A 528 -35.01 -30.34 17.74
C PHE A 528 -35.72 -29.59 16.61
N ASP A 529 -35.12 -29.54 15.43
CA ASP A 529 -35.73 -28.94 14.23
C ASP A 529 -36.98 -29.73 13.81
N CYS A 530 -36.95 -31.07 13.89
CA CYS A 530 -38.08 -31.93 13.51
C CYS A 530 -39.30 -31.78 14.44
N ILE A 531 -39.10 -31.35 15.69
CA ILE A 531 -40.18 -31.13 16.67
C ILE A 531 -40.53 -29.64 16.84
N GLU A 532 -39.98 -28.75 16.00
CA GLU A 532 -40.14 -27.28 16.06
C GLU A 532 -39.89 -26.71 17.48
N TRP A 533 -38.98 -27.31 18.25
CA TRP A 533 -38.76 -26.96 19.65
C TRP A 533 -37.89 -25.71 19.83
N THR A 534 -37.14 -25.33 18.80
CA THR A 534 -36.32 -24.11 18.76
C THR A 534 -36.51 -23.38 17.44
N ARG A 535 -36.51 -22.04 17.49
CA ARG A 535 -36.39 -21.16 16.32
C ARG A 535 -34.96 -20.63 16.09
N GLY A 536 -34.03 -21.09 16.94
CA GLY A 536 -32.66 -20.59 16.98
C GLY A 536 -31.83 -21.05 15.78
N LYS A 537 -30.87 -20.21 15.39
CA LYS A 537 -29.90 -20.50 14.31
C LYS A 537 -28.46 -20.57 14.83
N PHE A 538 -28.26 -20.42 16.13
CA PHE A 538 -26.93 -20.35 16.75
C PHE A 538 -26.70 -21.51 17.72
N GLU A 539 -25.45 -22.00 17.80
CA GLU A 539 -25.05 -23.14 18.64
C GLU A 539 -25.43 -23.00 20.12
N PHE A 540 -25.24 -21.79 20.65
CA PHE A 540 -25.55 -21.51 22.04
C PHE A 540 -27.07 -21.58 22.34
N GLU A 541 -27.93 -21.26 21.36
CA GLU A 541 -29.39 -21.35 21.48
C GLU A 541 -29.84 -22.81 21.56
N TYR A 542 -29.24 -23.69 20.73
CA TYR A 542 -29.47 -25.14 20.79
C TYR A 542 -29.01 -25.75 22.12
N THR A 543 -27.90 -25.26 22.69
CA THR A 543 -27.38 -25.74 23.98
C THR A 543 -28.36 -25.45 25.13
N ILE A 544 -28.91 -24.23 25.21
CA ILE A 544 -29.90 -23.89 26.24
C ILE A 544 -31.22 -24.64 26.02
N ALA A 545 -31.65 -24.79 24.78
CA ALA A 545 -32.86 -25.54 24.47
C ALA A 545 -32.76 -27.02 24.86
N TYR A 546 -31.58 -27.62 24.66
CA TYR A 546 -31.27 -28.97 25.13
C TYR A 546 -31.35 -29.06 26.66
N ASP A 547 -30.67 -28.16 27.38
CA ASP A 547 -30.72 -28.13 28.85
C ASP A 547 -32.17 -28.02 29.34
N LEU A 548 -32.96 -27.14 28.74
CA LEU A 548 -34.36 -26.93 29.08
C LEU A 548 -35.24 -28.16 28.76
N PHE A 549 -34.99 -28.84 27.64
CA PHE A 549 -35.65 -30.10 27.29
C PHE A 549 -35.37 -31.20 28.32
N VAL A 550 -34.12 -31.31 28.80
CA VAL A 550 -33.76 -32.24 29.88
C VAL A 550 -34.52 -31.95 31.17
N TYR A 551 -34.71 -30.68 31.53
CA TYR A 551 -35.53 -30.31 32.69
C TYR A 551 -37.02 -30.65 32.51
N TYR A 552 -37.60 -30.46 31.32
CA TYR A 552 -38.96 -30.89 31.03
C TYR A 552 -39.12 -32.40 31.15
N LEU A 553 -38.16 -33.17 30.64
CA LEU A 553 -38.15 -34.63 30.75
C LEU A 553 -38.07 -35.05 32.22
N LEU A 554 -37.16 -34.46 32.98
CA LEU A 554 -36.97 -34.77 34.40
C LEU A 554 -38.24 -34.46 35.22
N VAL A 555 -38.86 -33.30 35.03
CA VAL A 555 -40.12 -32.94 35.71
C VAL A 555 -41.27 -33.83 35.23
N GLY A 556 -41.32 -34.17 33.95
CA GLY A 556 -42.28 -35.10 33.38
C GLY A 556 -42.21 -36.48 34.03
N VAL A 557 -41.00 -37.04 34.18
CA VAL A 557 -40.76 -38.31 34.86
C VAL A 557 -41.21 -38.24 36.33
N ILE A 558 -40.90 -37.15 37.04
CA ILE A 558 -41.34 -36.95 38.43
C ILE A 558 -42.87 -36.90 38.52
N LEU A 559 -43.54 -36.12 37.67
CA LEU A 559 -45.00 -35.99 37.68
C LEU A 559 -45.69 -37.30 37.33
N VAL A 560 -45.21 -38.00 36.29
CA VAL A 560 -45.74 -39.32 35.89
C VAL A 560 -45.52 -40.35 37.00
N GLY A 561 -44.32 -40.41 37.58
CA GLY A 561 -44.02 -41.31 38.71
C GLY A 561 -44.88 -41.02 39.94
N THR A 562 -45.15 -39.73 40.21
CA THR A 562 -46.01 -39.32 41.32
C THR A 562 -47.47 -39.72 41.09
N VAL A 563 -47.97 -39.55 39.88
CA VAL A 563 -49.33 -39.98 39.50
C VAL A 563 -49.44 -41.51 39.55
N LEU A 564 -48.46 -42.24 39.04
CA LEU A 564 -48.43 -43.70 39.12
C LEU A 564 -48.41 -44.20 40.56
N GLY A 565 -47.62 -43.58 41.44
CA GLY A 565 -47.61 -43.89 42.87
C GLY A 565 -48.95 -43.59 43.57
N LEU A 566 -49.62 -42.49 43.21
CA LEU A 566 -50.96 -42.19 43.73
C LEU A 566 -52.01 -43.18 43.23
N VAL A 567 -51.91 -43.65 41.98
CA VAL A 567 -52.79 -44.67 41.41
C VAL A 567 -52.56 -46.02 42.08
N ASP A 568 -51.31 -46.40 42.32
CA ASP A 568 -50.92 -47.63 43.03
C ASP A 568 -51.53 -47.67 44.45
N ILE A 569 -51.44 -46.56 45.19
CA ILE A 569 -51.98 -46.45 46.57
C ILE A 569 -53.52 -46.53 46.61
N HIS A 570 -54.23 -46.02 45.60
CA HIS A 570 -55.69 -45.83 45.66
C HIS A 570 -56.53 -46.74 44.75
N VAL A 571 -55.96 -47.31 43.69
CA VAL A 571 -56.72 -48.06 42.66
C VAL A 571 -56.30 -49.53 42.57
N GLY A 572 -55.05 -49.88 42.92
CA GLY A 572 -54.60 -51.27 43.03
C GLY A 572 -53.14 -51.50 42.64
N ASP A 573 -52.53 -52.46 43.34
CA ASP A 573 -51.13 -52.93 43.35
C ASP A 573 -50.49 -53.06 41.94
N LEU A 574 -49.91 -51.96 41.45
CA LEU A 574 -49.06 -51.86 40.27
C LEU A 574 -47.64 -52.38 40.56
N ALA A 575 -47.19 -52.36 41.82
CA ALA A 575 -45.89 -52.92 42.22
C ALA A 575 -45.80 -54.43 41.96
N GLY A 576 -46.92 -55.15 41.96
CA GLY A 576 -46.99 -56.57 41.58
C GLY A 576 -46.84 -56.88 40.08
N TRP A 577 -46.81 -55.87 39.19
CA TRP A 577 -46.73 -56.05 37.73
C TRP A 577 -45.33 -55.97 37.12
N PHE A 578 -44.33 -55.51 37.88
CA PHE A 578 -42.93 -55.56 37.44
C PHE A 578 -42.22 -56.75 38.13
N PRO A 579 -41.67 -57.73 37.37
CA PRO A 579 -40.90 -58.81 37.97
C PRO A 579 -39.59 -58.26 38.58
N PRO A 580 -39.02 -58.95 39.59
CA PRO A 580 -37.80 -58.50 40.29
C PRO A 580 -36.57 -58.38 39.40
#